data_AF-A0A3B9EGG4-F1
#
_entry.id   AF-A0A3B9EGG4-F1
#
_cell.length_a   1.000
_cell.length_b   1.000
_cell.length_c   1.000
_cell.angle_alpha   90.00
_cell.angle_beta   90.00
_cell.angle_gamma   90.00
#
_symmetry.space_group_name_H-M   'P 1'
#
loop_
_entity.id
_entity.type
_entity.pdbx_description
1 polymer ?
#
loop_
_entity_poly.entity_id
_entity_poly.type
_entity_poly.pdbx_seq_one_letter_code
_entity_poly.pdbx_strand_id
1 'polypeptide(L)' 'MLDSPKLTARQQQILDLIQTAIARTGAPPTRAEIAAELGFKSANAAEEHLQALARK' A
#
# COMPACT_ATOMS: atom_id res chain seq x y z
N MET A 1 -22.98 -10.71 7.35
CA MET A 1 -22.09 -10.28 6.26
C MET A 1 -20.73 -10.06 6.90
N LEU A 2 -19.64 -10.52 6.29
CA LEU A 2 -18.31 -10.35 6.89
C LEU A 2 -17.91 -8.89 6.74
N ASP A 3 -18.03 -8.11 7.82
CA ASP A 3 -17.64 -6.70 7.86
C ASP A 3 -16.11 -6.59 7.83
N SER A 4 -15.53 -6.62 6.62
CA SER A 4 -14.11 -6.30 6.45
C SER A 4 -13.84 -4.90 7.01
N PRO A 5 -12.84 -4.74 7.89
CA PRO A 5 -12.61 -3.47 8.55
C PRO A 5 -12.27 -2.39 7.52
N LYS A 6 -13.00 -1.27 7.59
CA LYS A 6 -12.82 -0.14 6.68
C LYS A 6 -11.38 0.36 6.72
N LEU A 7 -10.72 0.35 5.58
CA LEU A 7 -9.38 0.90 5.41
C LEU A 7 -9.41 2.42 5.58
N THR A 8 -8.34 2.97 6.17
CA THR A 8 -8.13 4.43 6.13
C THR A 8 -7.86 4.86 4.68
N ALA A 9 -8.05 6.15 4.37
CA ALA A 9 -7.78 6.67 3.02
C ALA A 9 -6.35 6.34 2.56
N ARG A 10 -5.37 6.43 3.45
CA ARG A 10 -3.98 6.10 3.14
C ARG A 10 -3.75 4.62 2.88
N GLN A 11 -4.41 3.74 3.64
CA GLN A 11 -4.36 2.30 3.44
C GLN A 11 -5.00 1.91 2.10
N GLN A 12 -6.11 2.55 1.73
CA GLN A 12 -6.76 2.35 0.44
C GLN A 12 -5.84 2.79 -0.71
N GLN A 13 -5.19 3.95 -0.61
CA GLN A 13 -4.22 4.40 -1.62
C GLN A 13 -3.07 3.40 -1.84
N ILE A 14 -2.54 2.81 -0.76
CA ILE A 14 -1.50 1.79 -0.86
C ILE A 14 -2.04 0.54 -1.56
N LEU A 15 -3.23 0.08 -1.19
CA LEU A 15 -3.87 -1.08 -1.79
C LEU A 15 -4.15 -0.86 -3.29
N ASP A 16 -4.63 0.31 -3.68
CA ASP A 16 -4.88 0.67 -5.08
C ASP A 16 -3.58 0.76 -5.89
N LEU A 17 -2.51 1.30 -5.30
CA LEU A 17 -1.19 1.34 -5.92
C LEU A 17 -0.64 -0.07 -6.17
N ILE A 18 -0.76 -0.97 -5.18
CA ILE A 18 -0.31 -2.36 -5.31
C ILE A 18 -1.08 -3.07 -6.43
N GLN A 19 -2.41 -2.98 -6.43
CA GLN A 19 -3.25 -3.60 -7.45
C GLN A 19 -2.93 -3.07 -8.85
N THR A 20 -2.77 -1.75 -8.97
CA THR A 20 -2.44 -1.09 -10.24
C THR A 20 -1.07 -1.52 -10.76
N ALA A 21 -0.07 -1.59 -9.88
CA ALA A 21 1.27 -2.04 -10.24
C ALA A 21 1.25 -3.49 -10.72
N ILE A 22 0.60 -4.41 -9.97
CA ILE A 22 0.48 -5.82 -10.37
C ILE A 22 -0.20 -5.93 -11.74
N ALA A 23 -1.30 -5.20 -11.96
CA ALA A 23 -2.02 -5.22 -13.23
C ALA A 23 -1.18 -4.71 -14.42
N ARG A 24 -0.25 -3.78 -14.19
CA ARG A 24 0.57 -3.15 -15.23
C ARG A 24 1.90 -3.87 -15.48
N THR A 25 2.56 -4.34 -14.43
CA THR A 25 3.94 -4.85 -14.50
C THR A 25 4.02 -6.35 -14.23
N GLY A 26 2.95 -6.97 -13.73
CA GLY A 26 2.93 -8.36 -13.27
C GLY A 26 3.52 -8.56 -11.87
N ALA A 27 3.96 -7.49 -11.19
CA ALA A 27 4.59 -7.57 -9.87
C ALA A 27 4.12 -6.43 -8.94
N PRO A 28 4.09 -6.65 -7.61
CA PRO A 28 3.82 -5.57 -6.65
C PRO A 28 4.95 -4.54 -6.65
N PRO A 29 4.67 -3.28 -6.28
CA PRO A 29 5.69 -2.25 -6.18
C PRO A 29 6.57 -2.53 -4.96
N THR A 30 7.84 -2.17 -5.06
CA THR A 30 8.76 -2.17 -3.93
C THR A 30 8.38 -1.08 -2.92
N ARG A 31 8.85 -1.22 -1.68
CA ARG A 31 8.64 -0.20 -0.64
C ARG A 31 9.19 1.17 -1.04
N ALA A 32 10.27 1.20 -1.82
CA ALA A 32 10.89 2.43 -2.30
C ALA A 32 10.00 3.13 -3.34
N GLU A 33 9.40 2.37 -4.25
CA GLU A 33 8.43 2.89 -5.22
C GLU A 33 7.18 3.40 -4.51
N ILE A 34 6.65 2.66 -3.53
CA ILE A 34 5.52 3.13 -2.71
C ILE A 34 5.88 4.44 -1.99
N ALA A 35 7.11 4.55 -1.48
CA ALA A 35 7.56 5.78 -0.84
C ALA A 35 7.63 6.96 -1.81
N ALA A 36 8.18 6.75 -3.01
CA ALA A 36 8.26 7.78 -4.03
C ALA A 36 6.88 8.23 -4.50
N GLU A 37 6.00 7.27 -4.85
CA GLU A 37 4.67 7.55 -5.42
C GLU A 37 3.72 8.22 -4.42
N LEU A 38 3.79 7.82 -3.15
CA LEU A 38 2.87 8.32 -2.12
C LEU A 38 3.48 9.44 -1.27
N GLY A 39 4.74 9.82 -1.50
CA GLY A 39 5.42 10.90 -0.77
C GLY A 39 5.81 10.55 0.67
N PHE A 40 6.19 9.30 0.93
CA PHE A 40 6.75 8.93 2.24
C PHE A 40 8.20 9.39 2.36
N LYS A 41 8.60 9.75 3.58
CA LYS A 41 9.97 10.20 3.88
C LYS A 41 11.05 9.14 3.61
N SER A 42 10.67 7.85 3.62
CA SER A 42 11.58 6.73 3.37
C SER A 42 10.81 5.45 3.03
N ALA A 43 11.52 4.45 2.50
CA ALA A 43 10.98 3.11 2.28
C ALA A 43 10.54 2.41 3.58
N ASN A 44 11.19 2.74 4.72
CA ASN A 44 10.79 2.19 6.02
C ASN A 44 9.43 2.76 6.47
N ALA A 45 9.18 4.05 6.25
CA ALA A 45 7.86 4.62 6.54
C ALA A 45 6.76 3.94 5.69
N ALA A 46 7.04 3.67 4.40
CA ALA A 46 6.12 2.88 3.57
C ALA A 46 5.89 1.47 4.13
N GLU A 47 6.92 0.81 4.66
CA GLU A 47 6.81 -0.50 5.31
C GLU A 47 5.88 -0.48 6.52
N GLU A 48 6.02 0.49 7.42
CA GLU A 48 5.16 0.60 8.61
C GLU A 48 3.67 0.68 8.21
N HIS A 49 3.38 1.46 7.16
CA HIS A 49 2.02 1.54 6.61
C HIS A 49 1.56 0.24 5.96
N LEU A 50 2.44 -0.49 5.27
CA LEU A 50 2.14 -1.81 4.71
C LEU A 50 1.84 -2.83 5.81
N GLN A 51 2.63 -2.85 6.89
CA GLN A 51 2.40 -3.72 8.04
C GLN A 51 1.06 -3.39 8.71
N ALA A 52 0.70 -2.11 8.82
CA ALA A 52 -0.60 -1.70 9.35
C ALA A 52 -1.77 -2.07 8.43
N LEU A 53 -1.58 -2.02 7.10
CA LEU A 53 -2.55 -2.49 6.12
C LEU A 53 -2.77 -4.00 6.21
N ALA A 54 -1.71 -4.79 6.36
CA ALA A 54 -1.79 -6.26 6.45
C ALA A 54 -2.51 -6.78 7.71
N ARG A 55 -2.74 -5.93 8.71
CA ARG A 55 -3.46 -6.27 9.95
C ARG A 55 -4.98 -5.98 9.87
N LYS A 56 -5.47 -5.48 8.75
CA LYS A 56 -6.89 -5.22 8.49
C LYS A 56 -7.52 -6.44 7.83
#